data_AF-A0A1Y1BGN6-F1
#
_entry.id   AF-A0A1Y1BGN6-F1
#
_cell.length_a   1.000
_cell.length_b   1.000
_cell.length_c   1.000
_cell.angle_alpha   90.00
_cell.angle_beta   90.00
_cell.angle_gamma   90.00
#
_symmetry.space_group_name_H-M   'P 1'
#
loop_
_entity.id
_entity.type
_entity.pdbx_description
1 polymer ?
#
loop_
_entity_poly.entity_id
_entity_poly.type
_entity_poly.pdbx_seq_one_letter_code
_entity_poly.pdbx_strand_id
1 'polypeptide(L)'
;MNKVINPLQFKQQVMELLYQPAPSSPDLTQLLPELKRAIVEEVLIHTYGNQTRAAAILGMNRETLRRLYLQKKSRSGSQPRS
;
A
#
# COMPACT_ATOMS: atom_id res chain seq x y z
N MET A 1 -25.20 -44.36 17.32
CA MET A 1 -25.11 -43.09 18.08
C MET A 1 -24.43 -42.06 17.19
N ASN A 2 -25.21 -41.19 16.56
CA ASN A 2 -24.65 -40.20 15.64
C ASN A 2 -24.03 -39.07 16.47
N LYS A 3 -22.69 -38.91 16.38
CA LYS A 3 -22.02 -37.75 16.95
C LYS A 3 -22.48 -36.53 16.16
N VAL A 4 -23.45 -35.79 16.70
CA VAL A 4 -23.79 -34.47 16.19
C VAL A 4 -22.55 -33.62 16.38
N ILE A 5 -21.83 -33.34 15.29
CA ILE A 5 -20.66 -32.47 15.33
C ILE A 5 -21.18 -31.09 15.70
N ASN A 6 -20.79 -30.60 16.86
CA ASN A 6 -21.16 -29.27 17.33
C ASN A 6 -20.57 -28.24 16.35
N PRO A 7 -21.40 -27.42 15.68
CA PRO A 7 -20.95 -26.50 14.64
C PRO A 7 -19.95 -25.46 15.17
N LEU A 8 -20.00 -25.13 16.47
CA LEU A 8 -19.02 -24.24 17.10
C LEU A 8 -17.65 -24.90 17.22
N GLN A 9 -17.62 -26.18 17.60
CA GLN A 9 -16.37 -26.94 17.71
C GLN A 9 -15.73 -27.14 16.34
N PHE A 10 -16.54 -27.42 15.31
CA PHE A 10 -16.06 -27.51 13.94
C PHE A 10 -15.50 -26.18 13.43
N LYS A 11 -16.21 -25.08 13.67
CA LYS A 11 -15.74 -23.73 13.31
C LYS A 11 -14.42 -23.38 14.00
N GLN A 12 -14.26 -23.75 15.27
CA GLN A 12 -13.02 -23.54 16.03
C GLN A 12 -11.87 -24.35 15.42
N GLN A 13 -12.07 -25.64 15.18
CA GLN A 13 -11.06 -26.49 14.52
C GLN A 13 -10.66 -25.98 13.14
N VAL A 14 -11.63 -25.58 12.32
CA VAL A 14 -11.36 -25.04 10.98
C VAL A 14 -10.62 -23.71 11.08
N MET A 15 -11.00 -22.82 12.01
CA MET A 15 -10.26 -21.58 12.22
C MET A 15 -8.84 -21.83 12.69
N GLU A 16 -8.61 -22.76 13.61
CA GLU A 16 -7.27 -23.11 14.08
C GLU A 16 -6.39 -23.69 12.96
N LEU A 17 -6.96 -24.53 12.09
CA LEU A 17 -6.26 -25.10 10.94
C LEU A 17 -5.97 -24.08 9.83
N LEU A 18 -6.85 -23.10 9.64
CA LEU A 18 -6.75 -22.10 8.57
C LEU A 18 -6.13 -20.79 9.02
N TYR A 19 -5.94 -20.58 10.32
CA TYR A 19 -5.31 -19.38 10.85
C TYR A 19 -3.81 -19.44 10.59
N GLN A 20 -3.40 -18.83 9.48
CA GLN A 20 -2.01 -18.46 9.25
C GLN A 20 -1.80 -17.13 9.98
N PRO A 21 -1.07 -17.10 11.11
CA PRO A 21 -0.70 -15.82 11.70
C PRO A 21 0.05 -15.02 10.64
N ALA A 22 -0.31 -13.74 10.50
CA ALA A 22 0.48 -12.85 9.66
C ALA A 22 1.94 -12.95 10.13
N PRO A 23 2.91 -13.16 9.23
CA PRO A 23 4.30 -13.29 9.62
C PRO A 23 4.68 -12.06 10.44
N SER A 24 5.46 -12.25 11.50
CA SER A 24 5.91 -11.18 12.40
C SER A 24 6.61 -10.04 11.64
N SER A 25 7.16 -10.36 10.46
CA SER A 25 7.75 -9.44 9.51
C SER A 25 7.28 -9.79 8.08
N PRO A 26 6.16 -9.23 7.60
CA PRO A 26 5.73 -9.45 6.22
C PRO A 26 6.70 -8.78 5.23
N ASP A 27 6.97 -9.45 4.12
CA ASP A 27 7.72 -8.82 3.02
C ASP A 27 6.82 -7.82 2.29
N LEU A 28 7.13 -6.54 2.43
CA LEU A 28 6.39 -5.44 1.81
C LEU A 28 7.14 -4.84 0.59
N THR A 29 8.21 -5.48 0.12
CA THR A 29 9.08 -4.95 -0.93
C THR A 29 8.31 -4.52 -2.18
N GLN A 30 7.27 -5.27 -2.55
CA GLN A 30 6.44 -4.96 -3.71
C GLN A 30 5.38 -3.89 -3.46
N LEU A 31 4.89 -3.76 -2.22
CA LEU A 31 3.83 -2.81 -1.86
C LEU A 31 4.37 -1.41 -1.57
N LEU A 32 5.54 -1.32 -0.94
CA LEU A 32 6.10 -0.04 -0.48
C LEU A 32 6.30 0.99 -1.60
N PRO A 33 6.73 0.64 -2.83
CA PRO A 33 6.81 1.61 -3.93
C PRO A 33 5.46 2.22 -4.29
N GLU A 34 4.41 1.40 -4.41
CA GLU A 34 3.07 1.86 -4.76
C GLU A 34 2.44 2.68 -3.64
N LEU A 35 2.64 2.27 -2.37
CA LEU A 35 2.17 3.03 -1.22
C LEU A 35 2.83 4.41 -1.15
N LYS A 36 4.16 4.48 -1.27
CA LYS A 36 4.91 5.75 -1.28
C LYS A 36 4.41 6.66 -2.39
N ARG A 37 4.11 6.09 -3.56
CA ARG A 37 3.60 6.83 -4.71
C ARG A 37 2.21 7.39 -4.45
N ALA A 38 1.27 6.56 -3.98
CA ALA A 38 -0.09 6.99 -3.68
C ALA A 38 -0.10 8.18 -2.70
N ILE A 39 0.73 8.11 -1.66
CA ILE A 39 0.89 9.20 -0.68
C ILE A 39 1.44 10.47 -1.33
N VAL A 40 2.48 10.37 -2.16
CA VAL A 40 3.06 11.54 -2.86
C VAL A 40 2.06 12.17 -3.83
N GLU A 41 1.31 11.37 -4.58
CA GLU A 41 0.29 11.85 -5.51
C GLU A 41 -0.83 12.58 -4.78
N GLU A 42 -1.34 12.01 -3.69
CA GLU A 42 -2.44 12.61 -2.92
C GLU A 42 -2.03 13.95 -2.29
N VAL A 43 -0.84 14.03 -1.71
CA VAL A 43 -0.37 15.29 -1.11
C VAL A 43 -0.04 16.34 -2.17
N LEU A 44 0.44 15.93 -3.35
CA LEU A 44 0.58 16.85 -4.47
C LEU A 44 -0.77 17.40 -4.93
N ILE A 45 -1.82 16.56 -4.99
CA ILE A 45 -3.19 17.03 -5.30
C ILE A 45 -3.66 18.02 -4.22
N HIS A 46 -3.52 17.67 -2.94
CA HIS A 46 -3.90 18.52 -1.81
C HIS A 46 -3.19 19.89 -1.80
N THR A 47 -1.97 19.95 -2.35
CA THR A 47 -1.16 21.18 -2.43
C THR A 47 -1.19 21.85 -3.81
N TYR A 48 -2.11 21.44 -4.68
CA TYR A 48 -2.24 21.96 -6.06
C TYR A 48 -0.93 21.87 -6.86
N GLY A 49 -0.15 20.81 -6.66
CA GLY A 49 1.12 20.56 -7.32
C GLY A 49 2.33 21.29 -6.72
N ASN A 50 2.16 22.03 -5.61
CA ASN A 50 3.27 22.72 -4.96
C ASN A 50 4.21 21.72 -4.25
N GLN A 51 5.28 21.33 -4.93
CA GLN A 51 6.25 20.36 -4.44
C GLN A 51 6.93 20.77 -3.12
N THR A 52 7.19 22.06 -2.91
CA THR A 52 7.83 22.56 -1.67
C THR A 52 6.89 22.35 -0.49
N ARG A 53 5.62 22.71 -0.65
CA ARG A 53 4.60 22.52 0.39
C ARG A 53 4.30 21.05 0.64
N ALA A 54 4.21 20.23 -0.42
CA ALA A 54 4.01 18.80 -0.31
C ALA A 54 5.18 18.10 0.41
N ALA A 55 6.41 18.50 0.10
CA ALA A 55 7.62 17.96 0.74
C ALA A 55 7.67 18.34 2.22
N ALA A 56 7.26 19.57 2.57
CA ALA A 56 7.13 20.00 3.96
C ALA A 56 6.08 19.18 4.73
N ILE A 57 4.90 18.93 4.13
CA ILE A 57 3.86 18.09 4.75
C ILE A 57 4.35 16.65 4.98
N LEU A 58 5.06 16.09 4.00
CA LEU A 58 5.56 14.71 4.07
C LEU A 58 6.88 14.59 4.86
N GLY A 59 7.42 15.69 5.39
CA GLY A 59 8.66 15.68 6.17
C GLY A 59 9.88 15.18 5.37
N MET A 60 9.92 15.44 4.07
CA MET A 60 11.00 14.98 3.20
C MET A 60 11.65 16.09 2.40
N ASN A 61 12.85 15.84 1.87
CA ASN A 61 13.48 16.76 0.94
C ASN A 61 12.67 16.83 -0.38
N ARG A 62 12.47 18.05 -0.91
CA ARG A 62 11.80 18.29 -2.20
C ARG A 62 12.38 17.46 -3.34
N GLU A 63 13.70 17.28 -3.40
CA GLU A 63 14.35 16.47 -4.43
C GLU A 63 14.00 14.98 -4.31
N THR A 64 13.80 14.48 -3.09
CA THR A 64 13.32 13.11 -2.87
C THR A 64 11.89 12.96 -3.36
N LEU A 65 11.01 13.90 -3.01
CA LEU A 65 9.63 13.94 -3.52
C LEU A 65 9.59 13.95 -5.05
N ARG A 66 10.42 14.80 -5.67
CA ARG A 66 10.53 14.91 -7.13
C ARG A 66 10.96 13.60 -7.77
N ARG A 67 11.95 12.89 -7.21
CA ARG A 67 12.39 11.58 -7.73
C ARG A 67 11.27 10.53 -7.65
N LEU A 68 10.56 10.49 -6.52
CA LEU A 68 9.42 9.57 -6.34
C LEU A 68 8.30 9.84 -7.34
N TYR A 69 7.99 11.12 -7.60
CA TYR A 69 6.98 11.50 -8.59
C TYR A 69 7.41 11.20 -10.03
N LEU A 70 8.68 11.46 -10.40
CA LEU A 70 9.18 11.27 -11.76
C LEU A 70 9.38 9.82 -12.17
N GLN A 71 9.60 8.88 -11.23
CA GLN A 71 9.68 7.44 -11.52
C GLN A 71 8.42 6.90 -12.23
N LYS A 72 7.27 7.55 -12.08
CA LYS A 72 6.04 7.27 -12.84
C LYS A 72 6.18 7.57 -14.32
N LYS A 73 6.77 8.72 -14.66
CA LYS A 73 6.75 9.26 -16.04
C LYS A 73 7.52 8.37 -17.03
N SER A 74 8.54 7.64 -16.55
CA SER A 74 9.30 6.67 -17.34
C SER A 74 8.62 5.29 -17.49
N ARG A 75 7.63 4.95 -16.65
CA ARG A 75 6.89 3.66 -16.72
C ARG A 75 5.51 3.79 -17.38
N SER A 76 4.97 5.00 -17.48
CA SER A 76 3.66 5.30 -18.10
C SER A 76 3.78 5.99 -19.47
N GLY A 77 4.83 5.68 -20.24
CA GLY A 77 5.03 6.16 -21.61
C GLY A 77 4.07 5.50 -22.61
N SER A 78 2.76 5.75 -22.47
CA SER A 78 1.74 5.48 -23.49
C SER A 78 0.42 6.16 -23.15
N GLN A 79 0.42 7.50 -23.13
CA GLN A 79 -0.73 8.26 -23.65
C GLN A 79 -0.32 9.72 -23.93
N PRO A 80 -0.39 10.16 -25.20
CA PRO A 80 -0.25 11.57 -25.54
C PRO A 80 -1.55 12.28 -25.13
N ARG A 81 -1.44 13.44 -24.48
CA ARG A 81 -2.56 14.38 -24.40
C ARG A 81 -2.43 15.32 -25.59
N SER A 82 -3.47 15.29 -26.42
CA SER A 82 -3.76 16.12 -27.58
C SER A 82 -3.65 17.62 -27.30
#